data_AF-A0A9Q7XMR8-F1
#
_entry.id   AF-A0A9Q7XMR8-F1
#
_cell.length_a   1.000
_cell.length_b   1.000
_cell.length_c   1.000
_cell.angle_alpha   90.00
_cell.angle_beta   90.00
_cell.angle_gamma   90.00
#
_symmetry.space_group_name_H-M   'P 1'
#
loop_
_entity.id
_entity.type
_entity.pdbx_description
1 polymer ?
#
loop_
_entity_poly.entity_id
_entity_poly.type
_entity_poly.pdbx_seq_one_letter_code
_entity_poly.pdbx_strand_id
1 'polypeptide(L)'
;MSLSNNLPSFLKDLISSFTGGKDPLHNLTALSIPASLLLAAWPHWYTIYLAQSNRIQGGWSNINPRAFVVKLAQKPKPTPLELLILRGQACQANSFENVPLFLAALVWANYTRLEVETINRFILGYLASRVLYTVLYLKTSTYWNSFARTVVFNFGILWIVSIWLQGGLALAPSLK
;
A
#
# COMPACT_ATOMS: atom_id res chain seq x y z
N MET A 1 -17.89 0.96 15.46
CA MET A 1 -19.00 0.25 14.76
C MET A 1 -18.41 -0.55 13.60
N SER A 2 -18.80 -1.82 13.39
CA SER A 2 -18.22 -2.65 12.32
C SER A 2 -18.71 -2.23 10.93
N LEU A 3 -17.84 -2.26 9.91
CA LEU A 3 -18.23 -2.03 8.52
C LEU A 3 -19.22 -3.08 8.00
N SER A 4 -19.27 -4.25 8.63
CA SER A 4 -20.20 -5.33 8.29
C SER A 4 -21.67 -4.97 8.54
N ASN A 5 -21.96 -4.01 9.43
CA ASN A 5 -23.32 -3.66 9.82
C ASN A 5 -24.20 -3.24 8.63
N ASN A 6 -23.58 -2.59 7.64
CA ASN A 6 -24.25 -2.07 6.44
C ASN A 6 -24.31 -3.09 5.28
N LEU A 7 -23.77 -4.31 5.46
CA LEU A 7 -23.81 -5.32 4.40
C LEU A 7 -25.21 -5.96 4.28
N PRO A 8 -25.65 -6.29 3.06
CA PRO A 8 -26.80 -7.15 2.82
C PRO A 8 -26.68 -8.49 3.56
N SER A 9 -27.81 -9.08 3.96
CA SER A 9 -27.84 -10.35 4.71
C SER A 9 -27.11 -11.48 4.00
N PHE A 10 -27.32 -11.65 2.68
CA PHE A 10 -26.65 -12.70 1.91
C PHE A 10 -25.11 -12.60 1.95
N LEU A 11 -24.57 -11.38 2.01
CA LEU A 11 -23.13 -11.14 2.12
C LEU A 11 -22.63 -11.48 3.53
N LYS A 12 -23.41 -11.17 4.56
CA LYS A 12 -23.10 -11.54 5.95
C LYS A 12 -23.09 -13.06 6.12
N ASP A 13 -24.06 -13.77 5.56
CA ASP A 13 -24.14 -15.23 5.60
C ASP A 13 -22.96 -15.88 4.86
N LEU A 14 -22.62 -15.36 3.68
CA LEU A 14 -21.46 -15.80 2.92
C LEU A 14 -20.17 -15.63 3.72
N ILE A 15 -19.91 -14.44 4.26
CA ILE A 15 -18.72 -14.17 5.09
C ILE A 15 -18.69 -15.11 6.29
N SER A 16 -19.81 -15.23 7.01
CA SER A 16 -19.96 -16.10 8.18
C SER A 16 -19.58 -17.55 7.87
N SER A 17 -19.99 -18.09 6.71
CA SER A 17 -19.65 -19.45 6.29
C SER A 17 -18.14 -19.68 6.10
N PHE A 18 -17.42 -18.67 5.60
CA PHE A 18 -15.98 -18.76 5.35
C PHE A 18 -15.13 -18.46 6.59
N THR A 19 -15.65 -17.66 7.51
CA THR A 19 -14.90 -17.19 8.70
C THR A 19 -15.23 -17.97 9.97
N GLY A 20 -16.17 -18.93 9.90
CA GLY A 20 -16.68 -19.64 11.06
C GLY A 20 -17.45 -18.71 12.01
N GLY A 21 -18.27 -17.81 11.46
CA GLY A 21 -19.09 -16.86 12.23
C GLY A 21 -18.36 -15.61 12.72
N LYS A 22 -17.08 -15.41 12.37
CA LYS A 22 -16.29 -14.23 12.77
C LYS A 22 -16.53 -13.07 11.82
N ASP A 23 -16.47 -11.83 12.34
CA ASP A 23 -16.54 -10.63 11.52
C ASP A 23 -15.14 -10.08 11.20
N PRO A 24 -14.58 -10.34 10.00
CA PRO A 24 -13.25 -9.86 9.62
C PRO A 24 -13.23 -8.35 9.34
N LEU A 25 -14.39 -7.69 9.29
CA LEU A 25 -14.52 -6.25 9.08
C LEU A 25 -14.59 -5.46 10.40
N HIS A 26 -14.70 -6.15 11.53
CA HIS A 26 -14.64 -5.52 12.84
C HIS A 26 -13.23 -4.98 13.12
N ASN A 27 -12.20 -5.78 12.91
CA ASN A 27 -10.79 -5.37 12.99
C ASN A 27 -10.10 -5.72 11.66
N LEU A 28 -9.69 -4.68 10.92
CA LEU A 28 -9.18 -4.81 9.56
C LEU A 28 -7.75 -5.36 9.49
N THR A 29 -7.09 -5.64 10.62
CA THR A 29 -5.69 -6.08 10.66
C THR A 29 -5.43 -7.24 9.69
N ALA A 30 -6.22 -8.32 9.77
CA ALA A 30 -6.02 -9.51 8.96
C ALA A 30 -6.19 -9.26 7.45
N LEU A 31 -7.16 -8.42 7.07
CA LEU A 31 -7.43 -8.08 5.66
C LEU A 31 -6.43 -7.06 5.11
N SER A 32 -5.92 -6.18 5.97
CA SER A 32 -5.03 -5.09 5.57
C SER A 32 -3.64 -5.57 5.15
N ILE A 33 -3.17 -6.69 5.70
CA ILE A 33 -1.86 -7.28 5.34
C ILE A 33 -1.83 -7.68 3.86
N PRO A 34 -2.68 -8.61 3.38
CA PRO A 34 -2.72 -8.95 1.95
C PRO A 34 -3.09 -7.74 1.10
N ALA A 35 -4.00 -6.87 1.55
CA ALA A 35 -4.34 -5.64 0.81
C ALA A 35 -3.12 -4.73 0.58
N SER A 36 -2.26 -4.55 1.59
CA SER A 36 -1.04 -3.74 1.47
C SER A 36 -0.03 -4.33 0.48
N LEU A 37 0.13 -5.66 0.46
CA LEU A 37 1.00 -6.38 -0.46
C LEU A 37 0.48 -6.28 -1.90
N LEU A 38 -0.83 -6.49 -2.11
CA LEU A 38 -1.47 -6.35 -3.41
C LEU A 38 -1.34 -4.92 -3.93
N LEU A 39 -1.57 -3.92 -3.07
CA LEU A 39 -1.42 -2.52 -3.42
C LEU A 39 0.03 -2.17 -3.77
N ALA A 40 1.01 -2.72 -3.06
CA ALA A 40 2.43 -2.53 -3.37
C ALA A 40 2.84 -3.18 -4.70
N ALA A 41 2.25 -4.33 -5.05
CA ALA A 41 2.49 -5.04 -6.30
C ALA A 41 1.78 -4.43 -7.51
N TRP A 42 0.65 -3.75 -7.29
CA TRP A 42 -0.20 -3.19 -8.35
C TRP A 42 0.53 -2.39 -9.44
N PRO A 43 1.37 -1.37 -9.13
CA PRO A 43 2.06 -0.60 -10.16
C PRO A 43 3.04 -1.45 -10.98
N HIS A 44 3.59 -2.53 -10.42
CA HIS A 44 4.38 -3.50 -11.17
C HIS A 44 3.51 -4.25 -12.17
N TRP A 45 2.39 -4.86 -11.75
CA TRP A 45 1.51 -5.59 -12.68
C TRP A 45 0.94 -4.72 -13.79
N TYR A 46 0.58 -3.48 -13.48
CA TYR A 46 0.16 -2.53 -14.49
C TYR A 46 1.27 -2.25 -15.52
N THR A 47 2.51 -2.05 -15.07
CA THR A 47 3.61 -1.69 -15.97
C THR A 47 4.23 -2.87 -16.71
N ILE A 48 4.16 -4.11 -16.18
CA ILE A 48 4.52 -5.31 -16.97
C ILE A 48 3.52 -5.53 -18.11
N TYR A 49 2.22 -5.30 -17.86
CA TYR A 49 1.20 -5.39 -18.90
C TYR A 49 1.48 -4.39 -20.01
N LEU A 50 1.81 -3.13 -19.67
CA LEU A 50 2.17 -2.11 -20.64
C LEU A 50 3.45 -2.47 -21.41
N ALA A 51 4.49 -2.93 -20.73
CA ALA A 51 5.74 -3.35 -21.36
C ALA A 51 5.51 -4.51 -22.35
N GLN A 52 4.72 -5.50 -21.96
CA GLN A 52 4.40 -6.67 -22.77
C GLN A 52 3.56 -6.30 -24.00
N SER A 53 2.44 -5.61 -23.79
CA SER A 53 1.49 -5.24 -24.85
C SER A 53 2.12 -4.31 -25.90
N ASN A 54 3.03 -3.43 -25.49
CA ASN A 54 3.71 -2.49 -26.39
C ASN A 54 5.08 -2.99 -26.87
N ARG A 55 5.43 -4.25 -26.59
CA ARG A 55 6.72 -4.88 -27.00
C ARG A 55 7.95 -4.05 -26.62
N ILE A 56 7.90 -3.38 -25.46
CA ILE A 56 9.05 -2.62 -24.94
C ILE A 56 10.19 -3.59 -24.71
N GLN A 57 11.35 -3.33 -25.35
CA GLN A 57 12.49 -4.26 -25.36
C GLN A 57 12.15 -5.69 -25.85
N GLY A 58 11.15 -5.84 -26.73
CA GLY A 58 10.66 -7.14 -27.21
C GLY A 58 9.51 -7.72 -26.39
N GLY A 59 9.12 -7.05 -25.29
CA GLY A 59 8.14 -7.52 -24.32
C GLY A 59 8.76 -7.68 -22.94
N TRP A 60 7.92 -7.91 -21.94
CA TRP A 60 8.39 -8.13 -20.58
C TRP A 60 9.04 -9.51 -20.46
N SER A 61 10.21 -9.58 -19.84
CA SER A 61 10.92 -10.85 -19.60
C SER A 61 10.92 -11.21 -18.12
N ASN A 62 10.29 -12.33 -17.78
CA ASN A 62 10.32 -12.89 -16.42
C ASN A 62 11.63 -13.62 -16.10
N ILE A 63 12.52 -13.82 -17.09
CA ILE A 63 13.82 -14.46 -16.87
C ILE A 63 14.73 -13.55 -16.03
N ASN A 64 14.71 -12.25 -16.32
CA ASN A 64 15.47 -11.27 -15.55
C ASN A 64 14.76 -9.90 -15.50
N PRO A 65 13.70 -9.78 -14.68
CA PRO A 65 12.87 -8.57 -14.62
C PRO A 65 13.65 -7.34 -14.12
N ARG A 66 14.67 -7.53 -13.26
CA ARG A 66 15.49 -6.41 -12.78
C ARG A 66 16.41 -5.87 -13.88
N ALA A 67 17.02 -6.74 -14.69
CA ALA A 67 17.82 -6.32 -15.83
C ALA A 67 17.00 -5.58 -16.89
N PHE A 68 15.73 -5.97 -17.09
CA PHE A 68 14.82 -5.23 -17.96
C PHE A 68 14.73 -3.76 -17.55
N VAL A 69 14.53 -3.48 -16.25
CA VAL A 69 14.39 -2.11 -15.73
C VAL A 69 15.69 -1.33 -15.87
N VAL A 70 16.83 -1.94 -15.55
CA VAL A 70 18.17 -1.31 -15.68
C VAL A 70 18.44 -0.92 -17.14
N LYS A 71 18.22 -1.85 -18.07
CA LYS A 71 18.42 -1.59 -19.50
C LYS A 71 17.49 -0.50 -20.03
N LEU A 72 16.24 -0.46 -19.55
CA LEU A 72 15.29 0.60 -19.92
C LEU A 72 15.75 1.98 -19.42
N ALA A 73 16.27 2.04 -18.19
CA ALA A 73 16.75 3.27 -17.58
C ALA A 73 18.01 3.84 -18.26
N GLN A 74 18.82 2.98 -18.89
CA GLN A 74 20.03 3.38 -19.62
C GLN A 74 19.74 3.92 -21.04
N LYS A 75 18.49 3.84 -21.51
CA LYS A 75 18.13 4.35 -22.83
C LYS A 75 18.32 5.88 -22.88
N PRO A 76 19.09 6.45 -23.84
CA PRO A 76 19.39 7.88 -23.86
C PRO A 76 18.16 8.81 -23.99
N LYS A 77 17.12 8.36 -24.70
CA LYS A 77 15.89 9.11 -24.94
C LYS A 77 14.68 8.20 -24.74
N PRO A 78 14.26 7.96 -23.48
CA PRO A 78 13.10 7.14 -23.21
C PRO A 78 11.81 7.87 -23.60
N THR A 79 10.87 7.14 -24.16
CA THR A 79 9.53 7.62 -24.50
C THR A 79 8.70 7.86 -23.22
N PRO A 80 7.60 8.62 -23.30
CA PRO A 80 6.70 8.81 -22.15
C PRO A 80 6.19 7.49 -21.54
N LEU A 81 5.94 6.47 -22.36
CA LEU A 81 5.52 5.14 -21.91
C LEU A 81 6.64 4.42 -21.17
N GLU A 82 7.87 4.47 -21.66
CA GLU A 82 9.02 3.85 -21.00
C GLU A 82 9.32 4.53 -19.66
N LEU A 83 9.19 5.87 -19.60
CA LEU A 83 9.27 6.62 -18.35
C LEU A 83 8.15 6.23 -17.37
N LEU A 84 6.93 5.99 -17.85
CA LEU A 84 5.83 5.48 -17.02
C LEU A 84 6.14 4.10 -16.45
N ILE A 85 6.71 3.20 -17.25
CA ILE A 85 7.13 1.86 -16.81
C ILE A 85 8.19 1.97 -15.70
N LEU A 86 9.23 2.78 -15.92
CA LEU A 86 10.26 3.04 -14.91
C LEU A 86 9.66 3.59 -13.61
N ARG A 87 8.72 4.55 -13.71
CA ARG A 87 8.01 5.09 -12.54
C ARG A 87 7.19 4.01 -11.81
N GLY A 88 6.47 3.15 -12.51
CA GLY A 88 5.70 2.08 -11.84
C GLY A 88 6.58 1.07 -11.11
N GLN A 89 7.72 0.69 -11.68
CA GLN A 89 8.67 -0.20 -11.02
C GLN A 89 9.31 0.45 -9.79
N ALA A 90 9.66 1.74 -9.87
CA ALA A 90 10.15 2.50 -8.71
C ALA A 90 9.07 2.67 -7.63
N CYS A 91 7.81 2.88 -8.01
CA CYS A 91 6.67 2.95 -7.10
C CYS A 91 6.45 1.63 -6.36
N GLN A 92 6.58 0.50 -7.06
CA GLN A 92 6.50 -0.83 -6.47
C GLN A 92 7.61 -1.05 -5.43
N ALA A 93 8.87 -0.78 -5.80
CA ALA A 93 10.01 -0.92 -4.89
C ALA A 93 9.80 -0.10 -3.60
N ASN A 94 9.48 1.19 -3.74
CA ASN A 94 9.17 2.05 -2.59
C ASN A 94 8.02 1.50 -1.73
N SER A 95 6.97 0.96 -2.36
CA SER A 95 5.83 0.42 -1.63
C SER A 95 6.22 -0.81 -0.82
N PHE A 96 7.00 -1.73 -1.38
CA PHE A 96 7.47 -2.91 -0.65
C PHE A 96 8.47 -2.58 0.46
N GLU A 97 9.26 -1.51 0.33
CA GLU A 97 10.10 -1.01 1.43
C GLU A 97 9.27 -0.50 2.61
N ASN A 98 8.04 -0.02 2.36
CA ASN A 98 7.15 0.54 3.38
C ASN A 98 6.21 -0.50 4.01
N VAL A 99 5.89 -1.60 3.33
CA VAL A 99 5.01 -2.66 3.86
C VAL A 99 5.52 -3.21 5.21
N PRO A 100 6.81 -3.53 5.41
CA PRO A 100 7.31 -3.99 6.70
C PRO A 100 7.07 -3.00 7.85
N LEU A 101 7.18 -1.70 7.59
CA LEU A 101 6.91 -0.66 8.60
C LEU A 101 5.44 -0.62 8.99
N PHE A 102 4.54 -0.78 8.01
CA PHE A 102 3.10 -0.88 8.24
C PHE A 102 2.73 -2.14 9.05
N LEU A 103 3.29 -3.30 8.68
CA LEU A 103 3.09 -4.55 9.41
C LEU A 103 3.59 -4.45 10.86
N ALA A 104 4.78 -3.88 11.07
CA ALA A 104 5.31 -3.67 12.41
C ALA A 104 4.42 -2.75 13.25
N ALA A 105 3.90 -1.66 12.67
CA ALA A 105 2.96 -0.77 13.34
C ALA A 105 1.63 -1.47 13.68
N LEU A 106 1.13 -2.37 12.82
CA LEU A 106 -0.06 -3.17 13.13
C LEU A 106 0.16 -4.15 14.28
N VAL A 107 1.30 -4.85 14.27
CA VAL A 107 1.68 -5.75 15.38
C VAL A 107 1.77 -4.95 16.66
N TRP A 108 2.44 -3.79 16.63
CA TRP A 108 2.53 -2.87 17.76
C TRP A 108 1.15 -2.45 18.28
N ALA A 109 0.26 -1.97 17.41
CA ALA A 109 -1.06 -1.50 17.80
C ALA A 109 -1.93 -2.59 18.47
N ASN A 110 -1.86 -3.82 17.95
CA ASN A 110 -2.59 -4.96 18.53
C ASN A 110 -1.92 -5.41 19.84
N TYR A 111 -0.58 -5.41 19.92
CA TYR A 111 0.17 -5.77 21.12
C TYR A 111 -0.13 -4.81 22.29
N THR A 112 -0.16 -3.50 22.02
CA THR A 112 -0.48 -2.46 23.01
C THR A 112 -1.98 -2.30 23.26
N ARG A 113 -2.82 -3.16 22.65
CA ARG A 113 -4.28 -3.20 22.82
C ARG A 113 -4.95 -1.85 22.55
N LEU A 114 -4.48 -1.13 21.52
CA LEU A 114 -5.19 0.07 21.07
C LEU A 114 -6.62 -0.29 20.66
N GLU A 115 -7.52 0.68 20.82
CA GLU A 115 -8.92 0.51 20.43
C GLU A 115 -9.03 0.12 18.95
N VAL A 116 -9.96 -0.80 18.64
CA VAL A 116 -10.17 -1.31 17.29
C VAL A 116 -10.50 -0.18 16.31
N GLU A 117 -11.21 0.86 16.75
CA GLU A 117 -11.49 2.04 15.94
C GLU A 117 -10.20 2.78 15.54
N THR A 118 -9.28 2.97 16.48
CA THR A 118 -7.96 3.58 16.24
C THR A 118 -7.14 2.76 15.25
N ILE A 119 -7.11 1.43 15.43
CA ILE A 119 -6.42 0.51 14.50
C ILE A 119 -7.01 0.61 13.09
N ASN A 120 -8.34 0.57 12.97
CA ASN A 120 -9.02 0.65 11.67
C ASN A 120 -8.80 2.01 10.99
N ARG A 121 -8.84 3.12 11.73
CA ARG A 121 -8.54 4.46 11.20
C ARG A 121 -7.12 4.55 10.65
N PHE A 122 -6.16 4.01 11.38
CA PHE A 122 -4.78 3.90 10.91
C PHE A 122 -4.67 3.10 9.62
N ILE A 123 -5.26 1.89 9.57
CA ILE A 123 -5.24 1.02 8.39
C ILE A 123 -5.79 1.77 7.18
N LEU A 124 -6.99 2.35 7.31
CA LEU A 124 -7.66 3.03 6.21
C LEU A 124 -6.88 4.27 5.77
N GLY A 125 -6.41 5.08 6.71
CA GLY A 125 -5.61 6.28 6.41
C GLY A 125 -4.30 5.96 5.73
N TYR A 126 -3.56 4.95 6.21
CA TYR A 126 -2.32 4.50 5.59
C TYR A 126 -2.57 3.94 4.18
N LEU A 127 -3.51 3.00 4.02
CA LEU A 127 -3.79 2.40 2.70
C LEU A 127 -4.30 3.43 1.69
N ALA A 128 -5.17 4.36 2.11
CA ALA A 128 -5.61 5.46 1.26
C ALA A 128 -4.44 6.35 0.80
N SER A 129 -3.49 6.65 1.70
CA SER A 129 -2.28 7.38 1.33
C SER A 129 -1.45 6.62 0.28
N ARG A 130 -1.34 5.30 0.38
CA ARG A 130 -0.62 4.45 -0.59
C ARG A 130 -1.33 4.37 -1.94
N VAL A 131 -2.66 4.33 -1.97
CA VAL A 131 -3.44 4.41 -3.22
C VAL A 131 -3.17 5.75 -3.91
N LEU A 132 -3.33 6.85 -3.19
CA LEU A 132 -3.11 8.19 -3.73
C LEU A 132 -1.66 8.38 -4.19
N TYR A 133 -0.70 7.93 -3.40
CA TYR A 133 0.72 7.94 -3.75
C TYR A 133 0.98 7.20 -5.06
N THR A 134 0.42 5.99 -5.21
CA THR A 134 0.58 5.17 -6.42
C THR A 134 0.01 5.87 -7.65
N VAL A 135 -1.20 6.43 -7.55
CA VAL A 135 -1.83 7.18 -8.64
C VAL A 135 -0.98 8.38 -9.05
N LEU A 136 -0.51 9.17 -8.07
CA LEU A 136 0.37 10.30 -8.34
C LEU A 136 1.67 9.82 -8.98
N TYR A 137 2.29 8.76 -8.46
CA TYR A 137 3.54 8.22 -9.01
C TYR A 137 3.44 7.87 -10.50
N LEU A 138 2.34 7.25 -10.91
CA LEU A 138 2.13 6.87 -12.29
C LEU A 138 1.83 8.09 -13.18
N LYS A 139 1.01 9.04 -12.70
CA LYS A 139 0.52 10.17 -13.50
C LYS A 139 1.46 11.38 -13.54
N THR A 140 2.30 11.61 -12.54
CA THR A 140 3.14 12.80 -12.47
C THR A 140 4.46 12.61 -13.23
N SER A 141 4.69 13.45 -14.25
CA SER A 141 5.92 13.48 -15.05
C SER A 141 6.76 14.74 -14.86
N THR A 142 6.21 15.78 -14.23
CA THR A 142 6.89 17.07 -14.03
C THR A 142 7.51 17.18 -12.63
N TYR A 143 8.55 18.02 -12.52
CA TYR A 143 9.25 18.27 -11.26
C TYR A 143 8.31 18.80 -10.17
N TRP A 144 7.50 19.81 -10.47
CA TRP A 144 6.59 20.42 -9.49
C TRP A 144 5.50 19.47 -9.01
N ASN A 145 4.94 18.66 -9.91
CA ASN A 145 3.95 17.65 -9.52
C ASN A 145 4.56 16.51 -8.68
N SER A 146 5.89 16.38 -8.66
CA SER A 146 6.55 15.41 -7.80
C SER A 146 6.42 15.72 -6.31
N PHE A 147 6.32 17.00 -5.92
CA PHE A 147 6.15 17.38 -4.52
C PHE A 147 4.84 16.84 -3.92
N ALA A 148 3.78 16.72 -4.72
CA ALA A 148 2.55 16.08 -4.26
C ALA A 148 2.78 14.64 -3.80
N ARG A 149 3.69 13.90 -4.46
CA ARG A 149 4.07 12.54 -4.04
C ARG A 149 4.77 12.56 -2.69
N THR A 150 5.68 13.52 -2.48
CA THR A 150 6.40 13.68 -1.21
C THR A 150 5.44 14.00 -0.07
N VAL A 151 4.48 14.89 -0.27
CA VAL A 151 3.48 15.24 0.75
C VAL A 151 2.64 14.00 1.12
N VAL A 152 2.10 13.30 0.13
CA VAL A 152 1.26 12.11 0.36
C VAL A 152 2.07 10.97 0.99
N PHE A 153 3.33 10.79 0.59
CA PHE A 153 4.24 9.83 1.21
C PHE A 153 4.42 10.10 2.70
N ASN A 154 4.79 11.35 3.05
CA ASN A 154 5.00 11.74 4.43
C ASN A 154 3.71 11.63 5.25
N PHE A 155 2.55 11.92 4.66
CA PHE A 155 1.27 11.68 5.33
C PHE A 155 1.07 10.20 5.71
N GLY A 156 1.46 9.26 4.84
CA GLY A 156 1.49 7.83 5.18
C GLY A 156 2.47 7.48 6.31
N ILE A 157 3.64 8.12 6.35
CA ILE A 157 4.60 7.96 7.44
C ILE A 157 4.04 8.50 8.76
N LEU A 158 3.34 9.63 8.73
CA LEU A 158 2.69 10.19 9.93
C LEU A 158 1.64 9.25 10.52
N TRP A 159 0.92 8.50 9.69
CA TRP A 159 0.03 7.43 10.16
C TRP A 159 0.80 6.37 10.95
N ILE A 160 1.95 5.91 10.44
CA ILE A 160 2.81 4.93 11.13
C ILE A 160 3.29 5.52 12.46
N VAL A 161 3.89 6.71 12.44
CA VAL A 161 4.42 7.36 13.65
C VAL A 161 3.33 7.56 14.70
N SER A 162 2.14 7.98 14.30
CA SER A 162 1.04 8.21 15.24
C SER A 162 0.61 6.95 15.99
N ILE A 163 0.64 5.77 15.35
CA ILE A 163 0.34 4.49 16.01
C ILE A 163 1.46 4.06 16.94
N TRP A 164 2.72 4.27 16.55
CA TRP A 164 3.85 4.00 17.43
C TRP A 164 3.75 4.82 18.72
N LEU A 165 3.48 6.12 18.60
CA LEU A 165 3.30 7.01 19.74
C LEU A 165 2.08 6.63 20.60
N GLN A 166 0.91 6.39 19.99
CA GLN A 166 -0.29 5.99 20.73
C GLN A 166 -0.08 4.68 21.49
N GLY A 167 0.53 3.67 20.86
CA GLY A 167 0.83 2.42 21.55
C GLY A 167 1.86 2.59 22.67
N GLY A 168 2.85 3.46 22.50
CA GLY A 168 3.81 3.77 23.56
C GLY A 168 3.15 4.45 24.76
N LEU A 169 2.26 5.42 24.51
CA LEU A 169 1.49 6.09 25.55
C LEU A 169 0.52 5.13 26.27
N ALA A 170 -0.06 4.16 25.56
CA ALA A 170 -0.93 3.14 26.16
C ALA A 170 -0.20 2.22 27.16
N LEU A 171 1.13 2.06 27.01
CA LEU A 171 1.96 1.31 27.95
C LEU A 171 2.60 2.21 29.03
N ALA A 172 2.57 3.52 28.87
CA ALA A 172 3.20 4.44 29.79
C ALA A 172 2.44 4.48 31.12
N PRO A 173 3.13 4.47 32.27
CA PRO A 173 2.48 4.65 33.56
C PRO A 173 1.88 6.06 33.66
N SER A 174 0.92 6.24 34.58
CA SER A 174 0.46 7.58 34.92
C SER A 174 1.64 8.39 35.48
N LEU A 175 1.71 9.67 35.10
CA LEU A 175 2.74 10.57 35.63
C LEU A 175 2.53 10.87 37.13
N LYS A 176 1.34 10.63 37.65
CA LYS A 176 0.93 10.77 39.06
C LYS A 176 -0.15 9.75 39.39
#